data_AF-A0A954FYM8-F1
#
_entry.id   AF-A0A954FYM8-F1
#
_cell.length_a   1.000
_cell.length_b   1.000
_cell.length_c   1.000
_cell.angle_alpha   90.00
_cell.angle_beta   90.00
_cell.angle_gamma   90.00
#
_symmetry.space_group_name_H-M   'P 1'
#
loop_
_entity.id
_entity.type
_entity.pdbx_description
1 polymer ?
#
loop_
_entity_poly.entity_id
_entity_poly.type
_entity_poly.pdbx_seq_one_letter_code
_entity_poly.pdbx_strand_id
1 'polypeptide(L)'
;SFTALRRELTEEIGPGFEVIRPTVIVENFFDLDGRHFHELCTFYEVAWKGGELNGNPVEYEEVFAWFSREQLADVVLKPDFIKESILNPRSELELIVHRENG
;
A
#
# COMPACT_ATOMS: atom_id res chain seq x y z
N SER A 1 -7.75 -14.58 7.48
CA SER A 1 -7.23 -15.74 6.70
C SER A 1 -6.66 -15.23 5.39
N PHE A 2 -5.56 -15.80 4.88
CA PHE A 2 -4.93 -15.43 3.59
C PHE A 2 -5.93 -15.34 2.43
N THR A 3 -7.00 -16.16 2.48
CA THR A 3 -8.10 -16.12 1.51
C THR A 3 -8.86 -14.80 1.49
N ALA A 4 -9.07 -14.15 2.66
CA ALA A 4 -9.79 -12.89 2.75
C ALA A 4 -8.97 -11.73 2.15
N LEU A 5 -7.68 -11.66 2.50
CA LEU A 5 -6.74 -10.69 1.92
C LEU A 5 -6.68 -10.82 0.39
N ARG A 6 -6.53 -12.05 -0.12
CA ARG A 6 -6.48 -12.28 -1.56
C ARG A 6 -7.77 -11.83 -2.25
N ARG A 7 -8.93 -12.06 -1.62
CA ARG A 7 -10.23 -11.61 -2.14
C ARG A 7 -10.29 -10.08 -2.22
N GLU A 8 -9.95 -9.38 -1.14
CA GLU A 8 -9.98 -7.91 -1.07
C GLU A 8 -9.05 -7.29 -2.12
N LEU A 9 -7.80 -7.74 -2.19
CA LEU A 9 -6.88 -7.28 -3.23
C LEU A 9 -7.38 -7.62 -4.65
N THR A 10 -8.03 -8.76 -4.86
CA THR A 10 -8.61 -9.10 -6.17
C THR A 10 -9.77 -8.17 -6.54
N GLU A 11 -10.58 -7.77 -5.57
CA GLU A 11 -11.68 -6.82 -5.77
C GLU A 11 -11.15 -5.43 -6.13
N GLU A 12 -10.09 -4.96 -5.45
CA GLU A 12 -9.53 -3.62 -5.64
C GLU A 12 -8.60 -3.47 -6.85
N ILE A 13 -7.68 -4.42 -7.09
CA ILE A 13 -6.64 -4.30 -8.13
C ILE A 13 -6.76 -5.35 -9.24
N GLY A 14 -7.68 -6.30 -9.13
CA GLY A 14 -7.93 -7.35 -10.12
C GLY A 14 -7.11 -8.63 -9.90
N PRO A 15 -7.40 -9.73 -10.63
CA PRO A 15 -6.78 -11.04 -10.37
C PRO A 15 -5.35 -11.17 -10.90
N GLY A 16 -4.81 -10.12 -11.53
CA GLY A 16 -3.55 -10.12 -12.27
C GLY A 16 -2.27 -10.16 -11.42
N PHE A 17 -2.33 -10.56 -10.15
CA PHE A 17 -1.18 -10.55 -9.24
C PHE A 17 -1.06 -11.84 -8.41
N GLU A 18 0.14 -12.05 -7.88
CA GLU A 18 0.46 -13.08 -6.91
C GLU A 18 1.06 -12.42 -5.66
N VAL A 19 0.54 -12.74 -4.47
CA VAL A 19 1.11 -12.26 -3.21
C VAL A 19 2.40 -13.05 -2.92
N ILE A 20 3.52 -12.35 -2.79
CA ILE A 20 4.81 -12.96 -2.47
C ILE A 20 4.96 -13.10 -0.95
N ARG A 21 4.90 -11.98 -0.21
CA ARG A 21 5.10 -11.95 1.25
C ARG A 21 4.63 -10.63 1.87
N PRO A 22 4.29 -10.60 3.17
CA PRO A 22 4.24 -9.35 3.92
C PRO A 22 5.65 -8.75 4.03
N THR A 23 5.76 -7.43 3.96
CA THR A 23 7.05 -6.70 4.00
C THR A 23 7.12 -5.76 5.18
N VAL A 24 6.04 -5.04 5.46
CA VAL A 24 5.97 -4.06 6.55
C VAL A 24 4.62 -4.19 7.25
N ILE A 25 4.62 -4.20 8.58
CA ILE A 25 3.45 -3.94 9.41
C ILE A 25 3.62 -2.56 10.02
N VAL A 26 2.56 -1.77 9.96
CA VAL A 26 2.55 -0.41 10.50
C VAL A 26 1.44 -0.28 11.52
N GLU A 27 1.80 0.20 12.71
CA GLU A 27 0.87 0.82 13.66
C GLU A 27 0.96 2.33 13.46
N ASN A 28 -0.06 2.93 12.86
CA ASN A 28 -0.06 4.32 12.41
C ASN A 28 -1.08 5.15 13.21
N PHE A 29 -0.60 6.22 13.85
CA PHE A 29 -1.42 7.21 14.54
C PHE A 29 -1.32 8.55 13.82
N PHE A 30 -2.45 9.11 13.40
CA PHE A 30 -2.51 10.38 12.65
C PHE A 30 -3.84 11.11 12.84
N ASP A 31 -3.88 12.39 12.47
CA ASP A 31 -5.07 13.23 12.54
C ASP A 31 -5.59 13.58 11.15
N LEU A 32 -6.89 13.38 10.91
CA LEU A 32 -7.54 13.76 9.65
C LEU A 32 -8.92 14.35 9.94
N ASP A 33 -9.16 15.56 9.44
CA ASP A 33 -10.42 16.30 9.61
C ASP A 33 -10.89 16.42 11.07
N GLY A 34 -9.94 16.64 11.99
CA GLY A 34 -10.20 16.78 13.43
C GLY A 34 -10.51 15.46 14.14
N ARG A 35 -10.26 14.32 13.50
CA ARG A 35 -10.42 12.99 14.08
C ARG A 35 -9.07 12.29 14.18
N HIS A 36 -8.80 11.75 15.36
CA HIS A 36 -7.66 10.86 15.61
C HIS A 36 -7.93 9.47 15.02
N PHE A 37 -7.01 8.98 14.20
CA PHE A 37 -7.00 7.64 13.64
C PHE A 37 -5.91 6.80 14.30
N HIS A 38 -6.24 5.52 14.51
CA HIS A 38 -5.30 4.48 14.86
C HIS A 38 -5.51 3.32 13.88
N GLU A 39 -4.55 3.16 12.97
CA GLU A 39 -4.60 2.22 11.87
C GLU A 39 -3.55 1.12 12.06
N LEU A 40 -3.95 -0.12 11.79
CA LEU A 40 -3.02 -1.23 11.61
C LEU A 40 -3.01 -1.60 10.12
N CYS A 41 -1.88 -1.35 9.46
CA CYS A 41 -1.72 -1.61 8.04
C CYS A 41 -0.64 -2.66 7.79
N THR A 42 -0.83 -3.52 6.79
CA THR A 42 0.19 -4.48 6.34
C THR A 42 0.44 -4.30 4.85
N PHE A 43 1.69 -4.03 4.50
CA PHE A 43 2.14 -3.88 3.12
C PHE A 43 2.66 -5.22 2.60
N TYR A 44 2.18 -5.60 1.42
CA TYR A 44 2.54 -6.87 0.77
C TYR A 44 3.35 -6.60 -0.50
N GLU A 45 4.40 -7.39 -0.69
CA GLU A 45 5.08 -7.50 -1.97
C GLU A 45 4.25 -8.42 -2.88
N VAL A 46 3.94 -7.94 -4.07
CA VAL A 46 3.15 -8.68 -5.07
C VAL A 46 3.89 -8.76 -6.40
N ALA A 47 3.82 -9.92 -7.05
CA ALA A 47 4.27 -10.09 -8.43
C ALA A 47 3.08 -9.83 -9.36
N TRP A 48 3.17 -8.77 -10.16
CA TRP A 48 2.21 -8.54 -11.23
C TRP A 48 2.43 -9.56 -12.36
N LYS A 49 1.38 -10.28 -12.75
CA LYS A 49 1.38 -11.30 -13.82
C LYS A 49 0.72 -10.80 -15.10
N GLY A 50 0.30 -9.55 -15.14
CA GLY A 50 -0.41 -8.97 -16.28
C GLY A 50 -1.94 -9.04 -16.12
N GLY A 51 -2.64 -8.45 -17.07
CA GLY A 51 -4.08 -8.16 -16.97
C GLY A 51 -4.32 -6.66 -16.82
N GLU A 52 -5.58 -6.27 -16.91
CA GLU A 52 -6.01 -4.91 -16.58
C GLU A 52 -6.09 -4.80 -15.05
N LEU A 53 -5.61 -3.67 -14.50
CA LEU A 53 -5.93 -3.32 -13.12
C LEU A 53 -7.43 -3.07 -13.06
N ASN A 54 -8.11 -3.56 -12.02
CA ASN A 54 -9.51 -3.23 -11.76
C ASN A 54 -9.63 -1.77 -11.27
N GLY A 55 -9.25 -0.83 -12.13
CA GLY A 55 -9.31 0.59 -11.88
C GLY A 55 -10.30 1.22 -12.82
N ASN A 56 -11.56 1.29 -12.38
CA ASN A 56 -12.49 2.42 -12.56
C ASN A 56 -13.91 1.95 -12.25
N PRO A 57 -14.37 1.95 -10.98
CA PRO A 57 -15.76 2.32 -10.75
C PRO A 57 -15.93 3.72 -11.34
N VAL A 58 -16.92 3.91 -12.21
CA VAL A 58 -17.26 5.16 -12.91
C VAL A 58 -17.61 6.31 -11.92
N GLU A 59 -17.42 6.13 -10.62
CA GLU A 59 -17.77 7.02 -9.52
C GLU A 59 -16.59 7.77 -8.88
N TYR A 60 -15.33 7.41 -9.16
CA TYR A 60 -14.15 8.08 -8.55
C TYR A 60 -13.17 8.59 -9.62
N GLU A 61 -12.59 9.78 -9.43
CA GLU A 61 -11.56 10.39 -10.32
C GLU A 61 -10.16 9.77 -10.12
N GLU A 62 -10.06 8.64 -9.42
CA GLU A 62 -8.78 8.02 -9.07
C GLU A 62 -8.24 7.20 -10.25
N VAL A 63 -7.04 7.55 -10.71
CA VAL A 63 -6.38 6.89 -11.84
C VAL A 63 -5.21 6.05 -11.35
N PHE A 64 -5.19 4.77 -11.71
CA PHE A 64 -4.03 3.92 -11.48
C PHE A 64 -2.89 4.29 -12.43
N ALA A 65 -1.70 4.48 -11.88
CA ALA A 65 -0.49 4.77 -12.62
C ALA A 65 0.68 3.92 -12.13
N TRP A 66 1.50 3.49 -13.07
CA TRP A 66 2.76 2.82 -12.78
C TRP A 66 3.87 3.87 -12.61
N PHE A 67 4.58 3.80 -11.50
CA PHE A 67 5.74 4.65 -11.22
C PHE A 67 6.99 3.79 -11.17
N SER A 68 8.04 4.22 -11.88
CA SER A 68 9.38 3.72 -11.67
C SER A 68 9.89 4.09 -10.26
N ARG A 69 10.90 3.39 -9.77
CA ARG A 69 11.48 3.68 -8.44
C ARG A 69 12.06 5.08 -8.37
N GLU A 70 12.63 5.56 -9.47
CA GLU A 70 13.19 6.89 -9.61
C GLU A 70 12.11 7.97 -9.49
N GLN A 71 10.93 7.73 -10.08
CA GLN A 71 9.79 8.65 -9.98
C GLN A 71 9.18 8.69 -8.57
N LEU A 72 9.31 7.63 -7.78
CA LEU A 72 8.70 7.55 -6.45
C LEU A 72 9.20 8.63 -5.48
N ALA A 73 10.41 9.15 -5.70
CA ALA A 73 10.94 10.28 -4.94
C ALA A 73 10.00 11.50 -5.02
N ASP A 74 9.47 11.78 -6.21
CA ASP A 74 8.65 12.97 -6.50
C ASP A 74 7.15 12.75 -6.28
N VAL A 75 6.69 11.50 -6.20
CA VAL A 75 5.28 11.16 -5.96
C VAL A 75 4.89 11.48 -4.52
N VAL A 76 3.81 12.21 -4.27
CA VAL A 76 3.27 12.36 -2.90
C VAL A 76 2.56 11.07 -2.49
N LEU A 77 3.33 10.11 -1.98
CA LEU A 77 2.82 8.84 -1.45
C LEU A 77 2.42 9.02 0.02
N LYS A 78 1.24 8.52 0.40
CA LYS A 78 0.82 8.42 1.80
C LYS A 78 0.55 6.96 2.18
N PRO A 79 0.90 6.54 3.42
CA PRO A 79 1.74 7.27 4.36
C PRO A 79 3.17 7.46 3.83
N ASP A 80 3.78 8.62 4.03
CA ASP A 80 5.05 8.99 3.36
C ASP A 80 6.26 8.19 3.84
N PHE A 81 6.28 7.82 5.13
CA PHE A 81 7.35 7.01 5.72
C PHE A 81 7.54 5.66 5.04
N ILE A 82 6.52 5.11 4.34
CA ILE A 82 6.66 3.81 3.66
C ILE A 82 7.57 3.87 2.43
N LYS A 83 7.81 5.07 1.88
CA LYS A 83 8.67 5.22 0.69
C LYS A 83 10.05 4.61 0.92
N GLU A 84 10.61 4.76 2.12
CA GLU A 84 11.92 4.21 2.46
C GLU A 84 11.93 2.68 2.34
N SER A 85 10.93 2.00 2.91
CA SER A 85 10.79 0.54 2.82
C SER A 85 10.56 0.05 1.39
N ILE A 86 9.97 0.87 0.50
CA ILE A 86 9.80 0.55 -0.93
C ILE A 86 11.12 0.72 -1.70
N LEU A 87 11.82 1.83 -1.48
CA LEU A 87 13.08 2.15 -2.17
C LEU A 87 14.22 1.23 -1.73
N ASN A 88 14.29 0.93 -0.43
CA ASN A 88 15.31 0.12 0.21
C ASN A 88 14.69 -1.10 0.92
N PRO A 89 14.16 -2.08 0.15
CA PRO A 89 13.41 -3.19 0.73
C PRO A 89 14.30 -4.15 1.53
N ARG A 90 13.77 -4.61 2.67
CA ARG A 90 14.41 -5.63 3.53
C ARG A 90 13.89 -7.04 3.23
N SER A 91 14.70 -8.05 3.51
CA SER A 91 14.31 -9.46 3.43
C SER A 91 13.40 -9.89 4.59
N GLU A 92 13.56 -9.25 5.75
CA GLU A 92 12.76 -9.50 6.94
C GLU A 92 11.47 -8.69 6.93
N LEU A 93 10.49 -9.13 7.73
CA LEU A 93 9.30 -8.34 8.03
C LEU A 93 9.68 -7.18 8.95
N GLU A 94 9.35 -5.96 8.54
CA GLU A 94 9.56 -4.75 9.32
C GLU A 94 8.31 -4.41 10.14
N LEU A 95 8.51 -3.92 11.37
CA LEU A 95 7.46 -3.32 12.18
C LEU A 95 7.77 -1.82 12.36
N ILE A 96 6.85 -0.97 11.90
CA ILE A 96 6.93 0.48 12.06
C ILE A 96 5.83 0.92 13.01
N VAL A 97 6.20 1.73 14.01
CA VAL A 97 5.22 2.45 14.83
C VAL A 97 5.36 3.93 14.52
N HIS A 98 4.39 4.46 13.79
CA HIS A 98 4.39 5.85 13.35
C HIS A 98 3.39 6.66 14.18
N ARG A 99 3.83 7.82 14.67
CA ARG A 99 2.98 8.81 15.34
C ARG A 99 3.22 10.14 14.69
N GLU A 100 2.19 10.67 14.03
CA GLU A 100 2.22 12.05 13.52
C GLU A 100 2.30 12.98 14.73
N ASN A 101 3.39 13.75 14.82
CA ASN A 101 3.48 14.82 15.79
C ASN A 101 2.78 16.03 15.15
N GLY A 102 1.67 16.46 15.75
CA GLY A 102 0.92 17.66 15.33
C GLY A 102 1.70 18.96 15.45
#